data_AF-A0A4Q3AA95-F1
#
_entry.id   AF-A0A4Q3AA95-F1
#
_cell.length_a   1.000
_cell.length_b   1.000
_cell.length_c   1.000
_cell.angle_alpha   90.00
_cell.angle_beta   90.00
_cell.angle_gamma   90.00
#
_symmetry.space_group_name_H-M   'P 1'
#
loop_
_entity.id
_entity.type
_entity.pdbx_description
1 polymer ?
#
loop_
_entity_poly.entity_id
_entity_poly.type
_entity_poly.pdbx_seq_one_letter_code
_entity_poly.pdbx_strand_id
1 'polypeptide(L)'
;MFVAEKSIDDLQALFASSKITSAALATYYVQRIEDLDRRGPTLRSVIALAPDWLEQAVASDKRRSAGKALGPLDGIPVLIKD
;
A
#
# COMPACT_ATOMS: atom_id res chain seq x y z
N MET A 1 -6.98 6.24 -9.04
CA MET A 1 -7.24 5.84 -7.63
C MET A 1 -6.91 7.03 -6.73
N PHE A 2 -7.88 7.56 -5.98
CA PHE A 2 -7.70 8.78 -5.17
C PHE A 2 -7.50 8.38 -3.70
N VAL A 3 -6.24 8.15 -3.30
CA VAL A 3 -5.87 7.70 -1.94
C VAL A 3 -4.91 8.67 -1.23
N ALA A 4 -4.62 9.82 -1.82
CA ALA A 4 -3.89 10.89 -1.15
C ALA A 4 -4.69 11.39 0.07
N GLU A 5 -3.98 11.66 1.16
CA GLU A 5 -4.52 12.26 2.40
C GLU A 5 -5.65 11.47 3.06
N LYS A 6 -5.68 10.14 2.88
CA LYS A 6 -6.63 9.25 3.56
C LYS A 6 -6.08 8.77 4.89
N SER A 7 -6.93 8.75 5.92
CA SER A 7 -6.60 8.09 7.18
C SER A 7 -6.57 6.56 7.01
N ILE A 8 -6.00 5.85 7.99
CA ILE A 8 -6.04 4.38 8.00
C ILE A 8 -7.48 3.89 8.05
N ASP A 9 -8.35 4.56 8.81
CA ASP A 9 -9.78 4.21 8.91
C ASP A 9 -10.50 4.38 7.56
N ASP A 10 -10.19 5.44 6.81
CA ASP A 10 -10.72 5.63 5.45
C ASP A 10 -10.28 4.50 4.51
N LEU A 11 -9.00 4.10 4.59
CA LEU A 11 -8.47 3.01 3.77
C LEU A 11 -9.13 1.68 4.15
N GLN A 12 -9.35 1.43 5.44
CA GLN A 12 -10.08 0.24 5.90
C GLN A 12 -11.52 0.23 5.41
N ALA A 13 -12.22 1.36 5.41
CA ALA A 13 -13.57 1.46 4.84
C ALA A 13 -13.57 1.19 3.32
N LEU A 14 -12.55 1.65 2.60
CA LEU A 14 -12.40 1.37 1.16
C LEU A 14 -12.12 -0.11 0.88
N PHE A 15 -11.31 -0.76 1.71
CA PHE A 15 -11.11 -2.21 1.61
C PHE A 15 -12.39 -3.00 1.93
N ALA A 16 -13.10 -2.63 3.00
CA ALA A 16 -14.33 -3.30 3.41
C ALA A 16 -15.44 -3.17 2.35
N SER A 17 -15.49 -2.03 1.66
CA SER A 17 -16.41 -1.78 0.54
C SER A 17 -15.90 -2.35 -0.80
N SER A 18 -14.79 -3.09 -0.82
CA SER A 18 -14.16 -3.65 -2.01
C SER A 18 -13.85 -2.62 -3.11
N LYS A 19 -13.74 -1.33 -2.75
CA LYS A 19 -13.43 -0.24 -3.68
C LYS A 19 -11.95 -0.24 -4.08
N ILE A 20 -11.09 -0.77 -3.23
CA ILE A 20 -9.65 -0.90 -3.46
C ILE A 20 -9.16 -2.24 -2.90
N THR A 21 -7.99 -2.69 -3.36
CA THR A 21 -7.26 -3.83 -2.80
C THR A 21 -5.92 -3.36 -2.25
N SER A 22 -5.31 -4.14 -1.34
CA SER A 22 -3.97 -3.87 -0.82
C SER A 22 -2.96 -3.84 -1.95
N ALA A 23 -3.04 -4.77 -2.90
CA ALA A 23 -2.17 -4.79 -4.08
C ALA A 23 -2.31 -3.51 -4.94
N ALA A 24 -3.53 -3.01 -5.14
CA ALA A 24 -3.77 -1.77 -5.87
C ALA A 24 -3.22 -0.54 -5.12
N LEU A 25 -3.39 -0.51 -3.79
CA LEU A 25 -2.87 0.57 -2.94
C LEU A 25 -1.34 0.60 -2.93
N ALA A 26 -0.70 -0.56 -2.75
CA ALA A 26 0.76 -0.68 -2.78
C ALA A 26 1.33 -0.27 -4.13
N THR A 27 0.74 -0.77 -5.22
CA THR A 27 1.15 -0.42 -6.59
C THR A 27 1.04 1.09 -6.84
N TYR A 28 -0.03 1.73 -6.36
CA TYR A 28 -0.19 3.19 -6.46
C TYR A 28 0.97 3.94 -5.78
N TYR A 29 1.36 3.54 -4.56
CA TYR A 29 2.45 4.20 -3.86
C TYR A 29 3.82 3.89 -4.46
N VAL A 30 4.05 2.68 -4.96
CA VAL A 30 5.29 2.35 -5.70
C VAL A 30 5.41 3.22 -6.96
N GLN A 31 4.33 3.40 -7.71
CA GLN A 31 4.32 4.30 -8.87
C GLN A 31 4.62 5.75 -8.46
N ARG A 32 4.05 6.21 -7.34
CA ARG A 32 4.32 7.55 -6.82
C ARG A 32 5.78 7.72 -6.37
N ILE A 33 6.40 6.69 -5.78
CA ILE A 33 7.82 6.68 -5.44
C ILE A 33 8.65 6.77 -6.73
N GLU A 34 8.33 6.00 -7.77
CA GLU A 34 9.03 6.08 -9.05
C GLU A 34 8.94 7.49 -9.68
N ASP A 35 7.75 8.09 -9.65
CA ASP A 35 7.51 9.39 -10.27
C ASP A 35 8.13 10.55 -9.48
N LEU A 36 8.11 10.51 -8.14
CA LEU A 36 8.58 11.62 -7.30
C LEU A 36 10.00 11.43 -6.74
N ASP A 37 10.31 10.22 -6.29
CA ASP A 37 11.56 9.91 -5.61
C ASP A 37 12.70 9.62 -6.58
N ARG A 38 12.39 9.02 -7.74
CA ARG A 38 13.39 8.56 -8.73
C ARG A 38 13.49 9.43 -9.97
N ARG A 39 12.37 9.72 -10.64
CA ARG A 39 12.38 10.37 -11.96
C ARG A 39 12.08 11.87 -11.93
N GLY A 40 11.21 12.32 -11.02
CA GLY A 40 10.75 13.70 -10.95
C GLY A 40 11.68 14.59 -10.11
N PRO A 41 11.22 15.23 -9.02
CA PRO A 41 12.06 16.09 -8.17
C PRO A 41 13.23 15.36 -7.50
N THR A 42 13.34 14.03 -7.63
CA THR A 42 14.44 13.20 -7.12
C THR A 42 14.63 13.35 -5.60
N LEU A 43 13.54 13.19 -4.84
CA LEU A 43 13.54 13.40 -3.38
C LEU A 43 14.49 12.45 -2.64
N ARG A 44 14.81 11.26 -3.20
CA ARG A 44 15.71 10.25 -2.61
C ARG A 44 15.38 9.89 -1.16
N SER A 45 14.10 9.89 -0.84
CA SER A 45 13.53 9.55 0.47
C SER A 45 13.39 8.04 0.67
N VAL A 46 13.36 7.24 -0.39
CA VAL A 46 13.27 5.77 -0.31
C VAL A 46 14.58 5.16 -0.77
N ILE A 47 15.25 4.40 0.09
CA ILE A 47 16.53 3.75 -0.25
C ILE A 47 16.29 2.51 -1.11
N ALA A 48 15.38 1.65 -0.68
CA ALA A 48 14.99 0.44 -1.40
C ALA A 48 13.51 0.10 -1.17
N LEU A 49 12.93 -0.66 -2.08
CA LEU A 49 11.64 -1.32 -1.89
C LEU A 49 11.87 -2.76 -1.45
N ALA A 50 11.00 -3.29 -0.58
CA ALA A 50 11.02 -4.71 -0.25
C ALA A 50 10.79 -5.53 -1.53
N PRO A 51 11.63 -6.53 -1.87
CA PRO A 51 11.55 -7.22 -3.15
C PRO A 51 10.23 -7.98 -3.35
N ASP A 52 9.54 -8.33 -2.27
CA ASP A 52 8.30 -9.09 -2.21
C ASP A 52 7.07 -8.23 -1.84
N TRP A 53 7.15 -6.90 -2.00
CA TRP A 53 6.09 -5.97 -1.61
C TRP A 53 4.72 -6.32 -2.23
N LEU A 54 4.72 -6.84 -3.46
CA LEU A 54 3.50 -7.19 -4.18
C LEU A 54 2.89 -8.49 -3.65
N GLU A 55 3.72 -9.49 -3.38
CA GLU A 55 3.34 -10.77 -2.80
C GLU A 55 2.71 -10.58 -1.42
N GLN A 56 3.30 -9.71 -0.58
CA GLN A 56 2.74 -9.36 0.72
C GLN A 56 1.35 -8.73 0.62
N ALA A 57 1.17 -7.79 -0.32
CA ALA A 57 -0.10 -7.11 -0.54
C ALA A 57 -1.19 -8.09 -1.06
N VAL A 58 -0.85 -8.95 -2.03
CA VAL A 58 -1.74 -10.00 -2.53
C VAL A 58 -2.10 -11.01 -1.44
N ALA A 59 -1.16 -11.36 -0.56
CA ALA A 59 -1.43 -12.24 0.58
C ALA A 59 -2.41 -11.59 1.57
N SER A 60 -2.33 -10.28 1.79
CA SER A 60 -3.31 -9.54 2.58
C SER A 60 -4.71 -9.58 1.95
N ASP A 61 -4.81 -9.33 0.64
CA ASP A 61 -6.09 -9.39 -0.07
C ASP A 61 -6.75 -10.77 0.05
N LYS A 62 -5.95 -11.85 -0.08
CA LYS A 62 -6.43 -13.23 0.11
C LYS A 62 -6.90 -13.50 1.54
N ARG A 63 -6.17 -13.03 2.55
CA ARG A 63 -6.58 -13.13 3.96
C ARG A 63 -7.89 -12.39 4.20
N ARG A 64 -8.01 -11.17 3.67
CA ARG A 64 -9.21 -10.33 3.79
C ARG A 64 -10.42 -11.02 3.17
N SER A 65 -10.30 -11.53 1.94
CA SER A 65 -11.40 -12.26 1.28
C SER A 65 -11.81 -13.54 2.01
N ALA A 66 -10.88 -14.15 2.74
CA ALA A 66 -11.13 -15.35 3.55
C ALA A 66 -11.67 -15.04 4.97
N GLY A 67 -11.90 -13.77 5.32
CA GLY A 67 -12.31 -13.38 6.68
C GLY A 67 -11.23 -13.57 7.74
N LYS A 68 -9.95 -13.63 7.34
CA LYS A 68 -8.78 -13.89 8.20
C LYS A 68 -7.81 -12.71 8.24
N ALA A 69 -8.34 -11.48 8.19
CA ALA A 69 -7.51 -10.28 8.27
C ALA A 69 -6.77 -10.22 9.63
N LEU A 70 -5.52 -9.76 9.61
CA LEU A 70 -4.64 -9.72 10.80
C LEU A 70 -4.90 -8.51 11.72
N GLY A 71 -5.84 -7.64 11.38
CA GLY A 71 -6.21 -6.45 12.15
C GLY A 71 -6.23 -5.16 11.31
N PRO A 72 -6.31 -3.98 11.96
CA PRO A 72 -6.49 -2.68 11.29
C PRO A 72 -5.34 -2.25 10.37
N LEU A 73 -4.18 -2.92 10.43
CA LEU A 73 -3.03 -2.62 9.57
C LEU A 73 -2.79 -3.69 8.50
N ASP A 74 -3.60 -4.76 8.45
CA ASP A 74 -3.44 -5.77 7.40
C ASP A 74 -3.67 -5.14 6.02
N GLY A 75 -2.63 -5.16 5.19
CA GLY A 75 -2.66 -4.64 3.82
C GLY A 75 -2.41 -3.14 3.68
N ILE A 76 -2.04 -2.44 4.76
CA ILE A 76 -1.61 -1.03 4.71
C ILE A 76 -0.11 -0.96 4.39
N PRO A 77 0.31 -0.35 3.26
CA PRO A 77 1.73 -0.14 2.97
C PRO A 77 2.38 0.84 3.94
N VAL A 78 3.59 0.55 4.40
CA VAL A 78 4.38 1.41 5.29
C VAL A 78 5.82 1.49 4.82
N LEU A 79 6.54 2.52 5.25
CA LEU A 79 7.99 2.62 5.11
C LEU A 79 8.64 2.44 6.48
N ILE A 80 9.81 1.81 6.48
CA ILE A 80 10.64 1.59 7.68
C ILE A 80 11.90 2.43 7.50
N LYS A 81 12.28 3.12 8.58
CA LYS A 81 13.53 3.89 8.61
C LYS A 81 14.73 2.94 8.72
N ASP A 82 15.75 3.21 7.91
CA ASP A 82 17.12 2.69 8.09
C ASP A 82 17.91 3.59 9.05
#